data_AF-A0AAU7A9T6-F1
#
_entry.id   AF-A0AAU7A9T6-F1
#
_cell.length_a   1.000
_cell.length_b   1.000
_cell.length_c   1.000
_cell.angle_alpha   90.00
_cell.angle_beta   90.00
_cell.angle_gamma   90.00
#
_symmetry.space_group_name_H-M   'P 1'
#
loop_
_entity.id
_entity.type
_entity.pdbx_description
1 polymer ?
#
loop_
_entity_poly.entity_id
_entity_poly.type
_entity_poly.pdbx_seq_one_letter_code
_entity_poly.pdbx_strand_id
1 'polypeptide(L)' 'MLDYNSIGTVIVKNSESGALAEAILIARARGHLNVNLNGIPITFNRNKKNRYVATFASLKFELVSG' A
#
# COMPACT_ATOMS: atom_id res chain seq x y z
N MET A 1 12.38 -8.32 5.15
CA MET A 1 11.11 -9.08 5.19
C MET A 1 10.28 -8.43 6.28
N LEU A 2 9.22 -7.70 5.95
CA LEU A 2 8.34 -7.10 6.97
C LEU A 2 7.66 -8.22 7.75
N ASP A 3 7.96 -8.29 9.05
CA ASP A 3 7.39 -9.28 9.96
C ASP A 3 5.88 -9.05 10.13
N TYR A 4 5.17 -10.08 10.58
CA TYR A 4 3.70 -10.12 10.66
C TYR A 4 3.08 -8.98 11.50
N ASN A 5 3.88 -8.33 12.36
CA ASN A 5 3.51 -7.17 13.19
C ASN A 5 4.34 -5.88 12.91
N SER A 6 5.13 -5.83 11.84
CA SER A 6 5.94 -4.65 11.52
C SER A 6 5.04 -3.51 11.02
N ILE A 7 4.76 -2.57 11.90
CA ILE A 7 4.40 -1.19 11.52
C ILE A 7 5.68 -0.56 10.96
N GLY A 8 5.66 -0.11 9.72
CA GLY A 8 6.86 0.36 9.04
C GLY A 8 6.56 1.22 7.82
N THR A 9 7.58 1.91 7.32
CA THR A 9 7.46 2.74 6.11
C THR A 9 7.37 1.85 4.89
N VAL A 10 6.37 2.12 4.04
CA VAL A 10 6.17 1.48 2.74
C VAL A 10 6.18 2.55 1.66
N ILE A 11 6.55 2.17 0.45
CA ILE A 11 6.49 3.05 -0.72
C ILE A 11 5.28 2.67 -1.55
N VAL A 12 4.42 3.65 -1.81
CA VAL A 12 3.30 3.53 -2.75
C VAL A 12 3.59 4.32 -4.01
N LYS A 13 3.20 3.76 -5.14
CA LYS A 13 3.30 4.38 -6.46
C LYS A 13 1.91 4.71 -6.97
N ASN A 14 1.68 5.96 -7.35
CA ASN A 14 0.52 6.31 -8.16
C ASN A 14 0.70 5.71 -9.56
N SER A 15 -0.20 4.83 -9.97
CA SER A 15 -0.09 4.08 -11.22
C SER A 15 -0.30 4.94 -12.47
N GLU A 16 -0.91 6.12 -12.34
CA GLU A 16 -1.23 7.02 -13.45
C GLU A 16 -0.09 8.01 -13.72
N SER A 17 0.40 8.68 -12.67
CA SER A 17 1.48 9.66 -12.77
C SER A 17 2.87 9.06 -12.59
N GLY A 18 2.97 7.87 -12.00
CA GLY A 18 4.24 7.25 -11.63
C GLY A 18 4.88 7.81 -10.36
N ALA A 19 4.26 8.82 -9.72
CA ALA A 19 4.76 9.44 -8.50
C ALA A 19 4.88 8.43 -7.36
N LEU A 20 5.95 8.55 -6.56
CA LEU A 20 6.21 7.73 -5.38
C LEU A 20 5.91 8.54 -4.12
N ALA A 21 5.33 7.90 -3.12
CA ALA A 21 5.09 8.48 -1.81
C ALA A 21 5.41 7.47 -0.71
N GLU A 22 5.99 7.97 0.37
CA GLU A 22 6.13 7.22 1.62
C GLU A 22 4.78 7.15 2.34
N ALA A 23 4.52 6.01 2.95
CA ALA A 23 3.32 5.76 3.73
C ALA A 23 3.64 4.81 4.88
N ILE A 24 2.75 4.71 5.85
CA ILE A 24 2.97 3.88 7.03
C ILE A 24 2.07 2.65 6.95
N LEU A 25 2.65 1.45 6.97
CA LEU A 25 1.88 0.22 7.13
C LEU A 25 1.30 0.17 8.54
N ILE A 26 -0.03 0.21 8.66
CA ILE A 26 -0.72 0.25 9.95
C ILE A 26 -1.34 -1.10 10.33
N ALA A 27 -1.68 -1.95 9.36
CA ALA A 27 -2.12 -3.31 9.63
C ALA A 27 -1.83 -4.23 8.44
N ARG A 28 -1.64 -5.52 8.74
CA ARG A 28 -1.43 -6.58 7.75
C ARG A 28 -2.38 -7.73 8.03
N ALA A 29 -2.97 -8.26 6.96
CA ALA A 29 -3.76 -9.47 7.01
C ALA A 29 -3.52 -10.31 5.75
N ARG A 30 -4.06 -11.54 5.73
CA ARG A 30 -3.87 -12.44 4.60
C ARG A 30 -4.52 -11.85 3.34
N GLY A 31 -3.69 -11.38 2.42
CA GLY A 31 -4.14 -10.85 1.13
C GLY A 31 -4.48 -9.36 1.11
N HIS A 32 -4.36 -8.62 2.22
CA HIS A 32 -4.52 -7.17 2.23
C HIS A 32 -3.60 -6.47 3.23
N LEU A 33 -3.28 -5.21 2.94
CA LEU A 33 -2.46 -4.32 3.75
C LEU A 33 -3.22 -3.02 3.96
N ASN A 34 -3.29 -2.53 5.20
CA ASN A 34 -3.81 -1.21 5.49
C ASN A 34 -2.64 -0.26 5.66
N VAL A 35 -2.66 0.83 4.89
CA VAL A 35 -1.57 1.80 4.80
C VAL A 35 -2.13 3.18 5.09
N ASN A 36 -1.47 3.94 5.94
CA ASN A 36 -1.76 5.35 6.16
C ASN A 36 -0.87 6.19 5.23
N LEU A 37 -1.48 6.77 4.22
CA LEU A 37 -0.86 7.70 3.28
C LEU A 37 -1.14 9.13 3.74
N ASN A 38 -0.19 9.77 4.42
CA ASN A 38 -0.30 11.16 4.88
C ASN A 38 -1.60 11.51 5.63
N GLY A 39 -2.04 10.63 6.54
CA GLY A 39 -3.27 10.78 7.33
C GLY A 39 -4.48 10.07 6.74
N ILE A 40 -4.39 9.53 5.52
CA ILE A 40 -5.48 8.86 4.83
C ILE A 40 -5.29 7.34 4.91
N PRO A 41 -6.18 6.59 5.58
CA PRO A 41 -6.12 5.14 5.59
C PRO A 41 -6.60 4.58 4.24
N ILE A 42 -5.76 3.76 3.61
CA ILE A 42 -6.02 3.11 2.33
C ILE A 42 -5.77 1.61 2.48
N THR A 43 -6.74 0.80 2.06
CA THR A 43 -6.60 -0.66 2.02
C THR A 43 -6.10 -1.11 0.65
N PHE A 44 -4.94 -1.74 0.63
CA PHE A 44 -4.35 -2.39 -0.53
C PHE A 44 -4.69 -3.87 -0.54
N ASN A 45 -5.27 -4.35 -1.64
CA ASN A 45 -5.62 -5.74 -1.84
C ASN A 45 -4.61 -6.42 -2.77
N ARG A 46 -4.29 -7.68 -2.46
CA ARG A 46 -3.40 -8.49 -3.29
C ARG A 46 -4.14 -8.97 -4.53
N ASN A 47 -3.64 -8.62 -5.71
CA ASN A 47 -4.17 -9.08 -6.98
C ASN A 47 -3.63 -10.47 -7.38
N LYS A 48 -4.14 -11.02 -8.48
CA LYS A 48 -3.71 -12.33 -9.03
C LYS A 48 -2.22 -12.41 -9.42
N LYS A 49 -1.57 -11.25 -9.62
CA LYS A 49 -0.12 -11.14 -9.90
C LYS A 49 0.70 -10.93 -8.62
N ASN A 50 0.12 -11.21 -7.46
CA ASN A 50 0.78 -11.11 -6.16
C ASN A 50 1.13 -9.68 -5.71
N ARG A 51 0.59 -8.65 -6.38
CA ARG A 51 0.86 -7.23 -6.13
C ARG A 51 -0.24 -6.61 -5.30
N TYR A 52 0.12 -5.73 -4.38
CA TYR A 52 -0.83 -5.00 -3.54
C TYR A 52 -1.25 -3.71 -4.25
N VAL A 53 -2.55 -3.57 -4.51
CA VAL A 53 -3.11 -2.43 -5.24
C VAL A 53 -4.31 -1.84 -4.49
N ALA A 54 -4.49 -0.54 -4.60
CA ALA A 54 -5.63 0.18 -4.03
C ALA A 54 -6.17 1.19 -5.05
N THR A 55 -7.46 1.49 -4.94
CA THR A 55 -8.08 2.61 -5.66
C THR A 55 -8.62 3.57 -4.61
N PHE A 56 -8.21 4.83 -4.67
CA PHE A 56 -8.67 5.88 -3.78
C PHE A 56 -8.87 7.17 -4.57
N ALA A 57 -10.02 7.83 -4.41
CA ALA A 57 -10.37 9.06 -5.14
C ALA A 57 -10.14 8.95 -6.67
N SER A 58 -10.57 7.82 -7.27
CA SER A 58 -10.36 7.46 -8.68
C SER A 58 -8.90 7.25 -9.11
N LEU A 59 -7.92 7.45 -8.22
CA LEU A 59 -6.52 7.17 -8.48
C LEU A 59 -6.17 5.73 -8.10
N LYS A 60 -5.30 5.11 -8.89
CA LYS A 60 -4.78 3.77 -8.62
C LYS A 60 -3.40 3.86 -7.98
N PHE A 61 -3.20 3.04 -6.96
CA PHE A 61 -1.94 2.93 -6.24
C PHE A 61 -1.46 1.48 -6.24
N GLU A 62 -0.14 1.31 -6.35
CA GLU A 62 0.55 0.03 -6.19
C GLU A 62 1.56 0.16 -5.06
N LEU A 63 1.57 -0.79 -4.13
CA LEU A 63 2.62 -0.87 -3.12
C LEU A 63 3.84 -1.53 -3.74
N VAL A 64 4.94 -0.78 -3.83
CA VAL A 64 6.15 -1.19 -4.58
C VAL A 64 7.30 -1.61 -3.67
N SER A 65 7.29 -1.19 -2.40
CA SER A 65 8.31 -1.58 -1.42
C SER A 65 7.74 -1.59 -0.01
N GLY A 66 8.27 -2.49 0.82
CA GLY A 66 7.95 -2.66 2.24
C GLY A 66 8.95 -3.58 2.92
#